data_AF-A0A5B7BBB1-F1
#
_entry.id   AF-A0A5B7BBB1-F1
#
_cell.length_a   1.000
_cell.length_b   1.000
_cell.length_c   1.000
_cell.angle_alpha   90.00
_cell.angle_beta   90.00
_cell.angle_gamma   90.00
#
_symmetry.space_group_name_H-M   'P 1'
#
loop_
_entity.id
_entity.type
_entity.pdbx_description
1 polymer ?
#
loop_
_entity_poly.entity_id
_entity_poly.type
_entity_poly.pdbx_seq_one_letter_code
_entity_poly.pdbx_strand_id
1 'polypeptide(L)'
;MIWKMKRLKHLYLPYRVRKSCNSARLRLDNLHDLEILYNLNPKTWSINPVANMSNLRKLRIEFAENFEELEVIFKPSSAILSSLRSFSLFLISNDMEETQVIQIFGCHLLEKLDLRGPIRKLPEPYRFPPNLTKLLLQFSKLHQDPMETLERGCQT
;
A
#
# COMPACT_ATOMS: atom_id res chain seq x y z
N MET A 1 9.14 11.55 21.01
CA MET A 1 8.55 11.61 19.66
C MET A 1 9.23 10.59 18.77
N ILE A 2 8.44 9.83 18.00
CA ILE A 2 8.92 8.65 17.28
C ILE A 2 9.94 8.97 16.17
N TRP A 3 9.81 10.10 15.49
CA TRP A 3 10.74 10.56 14.43
C TRP A 3 12.18 10.83 14.88
N LYS A 4 12.46 10.83 16.19
CA LYS A 4 13.84 10.92 16.70
C LYS A 4 14.55 9.56 16.68
N MET A 5 13.82 8.46 16.46
CA MET A 5 14.34 7.09 16.48
C MET A 5 14.89 6.68 15.11
N LYS A 6 15.97 7.33 14.65
CA LYS A 6 16.51 7.18 13.28
C LYS A 6 16.87 5.73 12.87
N ARG A 7 17.24 4.88 13.84
CA ARG A 7 17.60 3.46 13.64
C ARG A 7 16.42 2.49 13.78
N LEU A 8 15.20 3.01 13.90
CA LEU A 8 14.00 2.19 14.06
C LEU A 8 13.73 1.43 12.75
N LYS A 9 13.72 0.10 12.83
CA LYS A 9 13.48 -0.77 11.68
C LYS A 9 12.02 -1.19 11.57
N HIS A 10 11.36 -1.47 12.69
CA HIS A 10 9.99 -1.99 12.69
C HIS A 10 9.09 -1.05 13.50
N LEU A 11 8.02 -0.60 12.86
CA LEU A 11 7.03 0.27 13.47
C LEU A 11 5.63 -0.30 13.27
N TYR A 12 4.99 -0.65 14.39
CA TYR A 12 3.60 -1.06 14.44
C TYR A 12 2.78 0.05 15.09
N LEU A 13 1.95 0.72 14.30
CA LEU A 13 1.11 1.79 14.79
C LEU A 13 -0.14 1.22 15.47
N PRO A 14 -0.71 1.93 16.47
CA PRO A 14 -1.98 1.53 17.06
C PRO A 14 -3.07 1.50 15.99
N TYR A 15 -3.88 0.43 15.97
CA TYR A 15 -4.95 0.25 14.99
C TYR A 15 -6.03 1.34 15.09
N ARG A 16 -6.27 1.86 16.30
CA ARG A 16 -7.18 2.97 16.57
C ARG A 16 -6.45 4.04 17.34
N VAL A 17 -6.17 5.16 16.69
CA VAL A 17 -5.70 6.38 17.35
C VAL A 17 -6.91 7.29 17.50
N ARG A 18 -7.23 7.71 18.73
CA ARG A 18 -8.21 8.79 18.92
C ARG A 18 -7.66 10.04 18.24
N LYS A 19 -8.45 10.63 17.34
CA LYS A 19 -8.08 11.86 16.64
C LYS A 19 -7.64 12.88 17.71
N SER A 20 -6.38 13.27 17.67
CA SER A 20 -5.91 14.37 18.52
C SER A 20 -6.73 15.60 18.17
N CYS A 21 -7.09 16.42 19.16
CA CYS A 21 -7.78 17.70 18.94
C CYS A 21 -6.95 18.66 18.06
N ASN A 22 -5.65 18.37 17.88
CA ASN A 22 -4.82 19.00 16.87
C ASN A 22 -5.09 18.36 15.50
N SER A 23 -5.54 19.19 14.56
CA SER A 23 -5.84 18.82 13.16
C SER A 23 -4.61 18.37 12.35
N ALA A 24 -3.39 18.53 12.89
CA ALA A 24 -2.15 18.16 12.21
C ALA A 24 -1.87 16.66 12.26
N ARG A 25 -1.54 16.06 11.12
CA ARG A 25 -1.13 14.67 11.00
C ARG A 25 0.22 14.43 11.71
N LEU A 26 0.34 13.25 12.32
CA LEU A 26 1.58 12.78 12.93
C LEU A 26 2.65 12.52 11.88
N ARG A 27 3.90 12.84 12.21
CA ARG A 27 5.04 12.80 11.29
C ARG A 27 5.81 11.49 11.39
N LEU A 28 6.28 11.02 10.23
CA LEU A 28 7.20 9.88 10.08
C LEU A 28 8.56 10.31 9.50
N ASP A 29 8.84 11.61 9.49
CA ASP A 29 10.09 12.18 8.98
C ASP A 29 11.30 11.54 9.68
N ASN A 30 12.41 11.37 8.97
CA ASN A 30 13.69 10.83 9.47
C ASN A 30 13.73 9.33 9.83
N LEU A 31 12.68 8.55 9.57
CA LEU A 31 12.66 7.10 9.77
C LEU A 31 13.20 6.35 8.54
N HIS A 32 14.44 6.63 8.14
CA HIS A 32 15.03 6.11 6.90
C HIS A 32 15.43 4.62 6.95
N ASP A 33 15.69 4.09 8.15
CA ASP A 33 16.06 2.69 8.37
C ASP A 33 14.84 1.76 8.48
N LEU A 34 13.63 2.28 8.29
CA LEU A 34 12.40 1.53 8.49
C LEU A 34 12.24 0.43 7.41
N GLU A 35 12.09 -0.81 7.86
CA GLU A 35 11.89 -2.01 7.06
C GLU A 35 10.43 -2.49 7.10
N ILE A 36 9.71 -2.24 8.21
CA ILE A 36 8.31 -2.64 8.40
C ILE A 36 7.52 -1.45 8.96
N LEU A 37 6.42 -1.11 8.29
CA LEU A 37 5.43 -0.13 8.75
C LEU A 37 4.04 -0.74 8.71
N TYR A 38 3.42 -0.89 9.89
CA TYR A 38 2.10 -1.50 10.04
C TYR A 38 1.06 -0.52 10.58
N ASN A 39 -0.18 -0.71 10.12
CA ASN A 39 -1.38 0.04 10.55
C ASN A 39 -1.30 1.55 10.28
N LEU A 40 -0.67 1.94 9.18
CA LEU A 40 -0.59 3.33 8.79
C LEU A 40 -1.96 3.84 8.37
N ASN A 41 -2.50 4.81 9.10
CA ASN A 41 -3.78 5.42 8.77
C ASN A 41 -3.57 6.85 8.24
N PRO A 42 -3.84 7.13 6.95
CA PRO A 42 -3.60 8.44 6.33
C PRO A 42 -4.38 9.60 6.97
N LYS A 43 -5.48 9.32 7.68
CA LYS A 43 -6.21 10.35 8.45
C LYS A 43 -5.41 10.88 9.64
N THR A 44 -4.49 10.08 10.16
CA THR A 44 -3.77 10.34 11.41
C THR A 44 -2.27 10.56 11.20
N TRP A 45 -1.69 9.96 10.17
CA TRP A 45 -0.26 10.03 9.86
C TRP A 45 -0.01 10.61 8.49
N SER A 46 1.05 11.40 8.35
CA SER A 46 1.49 11.92 7.05
C SER A 46 2.07 10.79 6.20
N ILE A 47 1.57 10.67 4.98
CA ILE A 47 1.95 9.61 4.03
C ILE A 47 3.20 9.96 3.21
N ASN A 48 3.44 11.26 2.94
CA ASN A 48 4.48 11.73 2.05
C ASN A 48 5.89 11.17 2.36
N PRO A 49 6.32 11.07 3.64
CA PRO A 49 7.65 10.53 3.96
C PRO A 49 7.85 9.07 3.51
N VAL A 50 6.76 8.29 3.39
CA VAL A 50 6.81 6.88 3.03
C VAL A 50 7.38 6.66 1.62
N ALA A 51 7.11 7.58 0.68
CA ALA A 51 7.63 7.51 -0.68
C ALA A 51 9.17 7.48 -0.73
N ASN A 52 9.84 8.05 0.28
CA ASN A 52 11.29 8.15 0.37
C ASN A 52 11.94 7.03 1.21
N MET A 53 11.16 6.06 1.72
CA MET A 53 11.69 4.97 2.56
C MET A 53 12.23 3.83 1.69
N SER A 54 13.49 3.93 1.27
CA SER A 54 14.17 2.95 0.40
C SER A 54 14.48 1.60 1.06
N ASN A 55 14.36 1.49 2.38
CA ASN A 55 14.55 0.23 3.10
C ASN A 55 13.22 -0.49 3.40
N LEU A 56 12.07 0.13 3.08
CA LEU A 56 10.77 -0.36 3.53
C LEU A 56 10.30 -1.55 2.71
N ARG A 57 10.35 -2.73 3.33
CA ARG A 57 10.00 -4.00 2.68
C ARG A 57 8.54 -4.37 2.86
N LYS A 58 7.91 -3.92 3.95
CA LYS A 58 6.51 -4.22 4.27
C LYS A 58 5.75 -2.97 4.69
N LEU A 59 4.67 -2.69 3.98
CA LEU A 59 3.79 -1.55 4.26
C LEU A 59 2.34 -2.04 4.35
N ARG A 60 1.66 -1.66 5.44
CA ARG A 60 0.23 -1.86 5.63
C ARG A 60 -0.46 -0.54 5.92
N ILE A 61 -1.34 -0.14 5.00
CA ILE A 61 -2.17 1.06 5.08
C ILE A 61 -3.59 0.64 5.42
N GLU A 62 -4.13 1.24 6.47
CA GLU A 62 -5.46 0.95 6.99
C GLU A 62 -6.35 2.18 6.83
N PHE A 63 -7.60 1.95 6.43
CA PHE A 63 -8.66 2.95 6.45
C PHE A 63 -8.39 4.19 5.56
N ALA A 64 -7.77 3.98 4.39
CA ALA A 64 -7.66 5.03 3.38
C ALA A 64 -9.06 5.39 2.86
N GLU A 65 -9.37 6.68 2.72
CA GLU A 65 -10.65 7.11 2.15
C GLU A 65 -10.62 7.05 0.62
N ASN A 66 -9.48 7.41 0.03
CA ASN A 66 -9.31 7.50 -1.39
C ASN A 66 -7.87 7.11 -1.76
N PHE A 67 -7.65 6.75 -3.01
CA PHE A 67 -6.34 6.28 -3.47
C PHE A 67 -5.45 7.46 -3.89
N GLU A 68 -6.05 8.59 -4.27
CA GLU A 68 -5.39 9.83 -4.69
C GLU A 68 -4.37 10.31 -3.64
N GLU A 69 -4.69 10.16 -2.35
CA GLU A 69 -3.76 10.47 -1.26
C GLU A 69 -2.50 9.57 -1.26
N LEU A 70 -2.60 8.35 -1.79
CA LEU A 70 -1.53 7.36 -1.80
C LEU A 70 -0.68 7.42 -3.08
N GLU A 71 -1.12 8.12 -4.12
CA GLU A 71 -0.40 8.21 -5.40
C GLU A 71 1.05 8.66 -5.25
N VAL A 72 1.34 9.50 -4.25
CA VAL A 72 2.71 9.94 -3.94
C VAL A 72 3.67 8.78 -3.67
N ILE A 73 3.20 7.66 -3.13
CA ILE A 73 3.99 6.45 -2.87
C ILE A 73 4.33 5.71 -4.17
N PHE A 74 3.42 5.79 -5.15
CA PHE A 74 3.49 5.03 -6.40
C PHE A 74 4.01 5.83 -7.59
N LYS A 75 4.46 7.07 -7.37
CA LYS A 75 5.17 7.84 -8.41
C LYS A 75 6.45 7.12 -8.82
N PRO A 76 6.84 7.10 -10.10
CA PRO A 76 8.06 6.45 -10.56
C PRO A 76 9.35 6.91 -9.85
N SER A 77 9.38 8.13 -9.33
CA SER A 77 10.51 8.69 -8.57
C SER A 77 10.58 8.22 -7.10
N SER A 78 9.60 7.43 -6.63
CA SER A 78 9.50 7.05 -5.22
C SER A 78 10.48 5.92 -4.90
N ALA A 79 11.36 6.15 -3.94
CA ALA A 79 12.40 5.20 -3.55
C ALA A 79 11.83 3.87 -3.03
N ILE A 80 10.66 3.91 -2.37
CA ILE A 80 9.98 2.71 -1.83
C ILE A 80 9.71 1.64 -2.90
N LEU A 81 9.45 2.03 -4.16
CA LEU A 81 9.16 1.09 -5.25
C LEU A 81 10.28 0.09 -5.52
N SER A 82 11.52 0.45 -5.16
CA SER A 82 12.71 -0.39 -5.31
C SER A 82 12.95 -1.36 -4.15
N SER A 83 12.09 -1.37 -3.13
CA SER A 83 12.31 -2.15 -1.90
C SER A 83 11.08 -2.89 -1.39
N LEU A 84 9.88 -2.43 -1.75
CA LEU A 84 8.62 -2.96 -1.24
C LEU A 84 8.36 -4.38 -1.77
N ARG A 85 8.24 -5.34 -0.84
CA ARG A 85 7.96 -6.75 -1.13
C ARG A 85 6.57 -7.19 -0.68
N SER A 86 5.99 -6.48 0.29
CA SER A 86 4.65 -6.76 0.77
C SER A 86 3.88 -5.47 0.97
N PHE A 87 2.72 -5.38 0.31
CA PHE A 87 1.81 -4.25 0.42
C PHE A 87 0.43 -4.74 0.83
N SER A 88 -0.19 -4.02 1.77
CA SER A 88 -1.56 -4.23 2.18
C SER A 88 -2.27 -2.89 2.26
N LEU A 89 -3.45 -2.81 1.67
CA LEU A 89 -4.27 -1.61 1.63
C LEU A 89 -5.71 -1.95 1.98
N PHE A 90 -6.28 -1.22 2.94
CA PHE A 90 -7.73 -1.16 3.14
C PHE A 90 -8.28 0.21 2.74
N LEU A 91 -9.03 0.23 1.64
CA LEU A 91 -9.74 1.37 1.08
C LEU A 91 -11.24 1.31 1.48
N ILE A 92 -11.81 2.40 1.99
CA ILE A 92 -13.18 2.38 2.55
C ILE A 92 -14.24 2.93 1.60
N SER A 93 -13.98 4.07 0.96
CA SER A 93 -15.06 4.88 0.35
C SER A 93 -15.22 4.69 -1.14
N ASN A 94 -14.15 4.86 -1.91
CA ASN A 94 -14.22 4.85 -3.37
C ASN A 94 -13.78 3.51 -3.93
N ASP A 95 -14.33 3.14 -5.08
CA ASP A 95 -13.84 1.99 -5.83
C ASP A 95 -12.45 2.29 -6.37
N MET A 96 -11.54 1.34 -6.19
CA MET A 96 -10.23 1.40 -6.84
C MET A 96 -10.39 1.19 -8.34
N GLU A 97 -9.88 2.13 -9.13
CA GLU A 97 -9.83 2.02 -10.59
C GLU A 97 -8.76 1.03 -11.02
N GLU A 98 -8.93 0.41 -12.20
CA GLU A 98 -7.91 -0.47 -12.79
C GLU A 98 -6.55 0.24 -12.91
N THR A 99 -6.55 1.53 -13.25
CA THR A 99 -5.32 2.35 -13.34
C THR A 99 -4.59 2.50 -12.01
N GLN A 100 -5.32 2.57 -10.89
CA GLN A 100 -4.76 2.64 -9.55
C GLN A 100 -4.17 1.29 -9.12
N VAL A 101 -4.83 0.18 -9.48
CA VAL A 101 -4.26 -1.17 -9.30
C VAL A 101 -2.96 -1.32 -10.10
N ILE A 102 -2.92 -0.84 -11.34
CA ILE A 102 -1.72 -0.85 -12.20
C ILE A 102 -0.58 -0.05 -11.56
N GLN A 103 -0.85 1.09 -10.92
CA GLN A 103 0.16 1.86 -10.20
C GLN A 103 0.79 1.04 -9.05
N ILE A 104 -0.02 0.29 -8.30
CA ILE A 104 0.50 -0.63 -7.26
C ILE A 104 1.35 -1.73 -7.91
N PHE A 105 0.92 -2.28 -9.05
CA PHE A 105 1.61 -3.35 -9.75
C PHE A 105 2.96 -2.91 -10.35
N GLY A 106 3.19 -1.61 -10.51
CA GLY A 106 4.50 -1.03 -10.85
C GLY A 106 5.60 -1.34 -9.83
N CYS A 107 5.27 -1.85 -8.64
CA CYS A 107 6.24 -2.36 -7.67
C CYS A 107 6.82 -3.71 -8.14
N HIS A 108 7.89 -3.72 -8.93
CA HIS A 108 8.44 -4.94 -9.54
C HIS A 108 8.94 -6.01 -8.54
N LEU A 109 9.28 -5.62 -7.31
CA LEU A 109 9.72 -6.54 -6.24
C LEU A 109 8.56 -7.05 -5.37
N LEU A 110 7.31 -6.69 -5.69
CA LEU A 110 6.16 -7.04 -4.89
C LEU A 110 5.87 -8.54 -4.97
N GLU A 111 5.98 -9.20 -3.82
CA GLU A 111 5.74 -10.64 -3.67
C GLU A 111 4.36 -10.93 -3.09
N LYS A 112 3.83 -10.01 -2.27
CA LYS A 112 2.58 -10.20 -1.53
C LYS A 112 1.72 -8.94 -1.60
N LEU A 113 0.50 -9.11 -2.06
CA LEU A 113 -0.48 -8.04 -2.16
C LEU A 113 -1.78 -8.43 -1.46
N ASP A 114 -2.28 -7.54 -0.59
CA ASP A 114 -3.57 -7.64 0.07
C ASP A 114 -4.36 -6.35 -0.19
N LEU A 115 -5.38 -6.43 -1.05
CA LEU A 115 -6.28 -5.33 -1.36
C LEU A 115 -7.64 -5.59 -0.72
N ARG A 116 -8.08 -4.64 0.11
CA ARG A 116 -9.36 -4.69 0.81
C ARG A 116 -10.19 -3.46 0.47
N GLY A 117 -11.47 -3.69 0.20
CA GLY A 117 -12.40 -2.65 -0.24
C GLY A 117 -12.71 -2.73 -1.74
N PRO A 118 -13.65 -1.91 -2.23
CA PRO A 118 -14.17 -2.04 -3.58
C PRO A 118 -13.10 -1.81 -4.66
N ILE A 119 -13.09 -2.68 -5.68
CA ILE A 119 -12.20 -2.62 -6.85
C ILE A 119 -13.09 -2.80 -8.07
N ARG A 120 -13.01 -1.87 -9.03
CA ARG A 120 -13.86 -1.94 -10.22
C ARG A 120 -13.50 -3.12 -11.11
N LYS A 121 -12.20 -3.24 -11.41
CA LYS A 121 -11.65 -4.22 -12.34
C LYS A 121 -10.18 -4.48 -12.04
N LEU A 122 -9.76 -5.74 -12.15
CA LEU A 122 -8.35 -6.12 -12.11
C LEU A 122 -7.72 -5.91 -13.50
N PRO A 123 -6.44 -5.53 -13.57
CA PRO A 123 -5.74 -5.45 -14.83
C PRO A 123 -5.55 -6.83 -15.43
N GLU A 124 -5.18 -6.86 -16.71
CA GLU A 124 -4.87 -8.10 -17.41
C GLU A 124 -3.65 -8.83 -16.81
N PRO A 125 -3.56 -10.16 -16.91
CA PRO A 125 -2.56 -10.97 -16.20
C PRO A 125 -1.10 -10.61 -16.50
N TYR A 126 -0.81 -10.21 -17.74
CA TYR A 126 0.54 -9.80 -18.16
C TYR A 126 1.03 -8.51 -17.47
N ARG A 127 0.14 -7.78 -16.77
CA ARG A 127 0.49 -6.58 -15.98
C ARG A 127 0.84 -6.91 -14.54
N PHE A 128 0.66 -8.14 -14.09
CA PHE A 128 0.90 -8.53 -12.70
C PHE A 128 2.40 -8.43 -12.38
N PRO A 129 2.76 -8.09 -11.12
CA PRO A 129 4.14 -8.13 -10.71
C PRO A 129 4.71 -9.54 -10.91
N PRO A 130 5.89 -9.68 -11.54
CA PRO A 130 6.42 -10.99 -11.92
C PRO A 130 6.75 -11.89 -10.73
N ASN A 131 6.97 -11.29 -9.54
CA ASN A 131 7.32 -12.01 -8.32
C ASN A 131 6.11 -12.25 -7.41
N LEU A 132 4.88 -11.95 -7.85
CA LEU A 132 3.70 -12.03 -7.01
C LEU A 132 3.37 -13.49 -6.67
N THR A 133 3.60 -13.88 -5.40
CA THR A 133 3.33 -15.22 -4.89
C THR A 133 2.07 -15.29 -4.03
N LYS A 134 1.55 -14.14 -3.61
CA LYS A 134 0.33 -14.06 -2.81
C LYS A 134 -0.50 -12.86 -3.21
N LEU A 135 -1.73 -13.11 -3.64
CA LEU A 135 -2.77 -12.10 -3.85
C LEU A 135 -3.94 -12.39 -2.92
N LEU A 136 -4.37 -11.38 -2.16
CA LEU A 136 -5.57 -11.43 -1.35
C LEU A 136 -6.48 -10.28 -1.75
N LEU A 137 -7.73 -10.61 -2.08
CA LEU A 137 -8.78 -9.66 -2.44
C LEU A 137 -9.90 -9.82 -1.42
N GLN A 138 -10.19 -8.79 -0.64
CA GLN A 138 -11.22 -8.85 0.41
C GLN A 138 -12.22 -7.72 0.21
N PHE A 139 -13.51 -8.01 0.34
CA PHE A 139 -14.57 -7.00 0.16
C PHE A 139 -14.46 -6.25 -1.19
N SER A 140 -13.92 -6.93 -2.22
CA SER A 140 -13.55 -6.29 -3.49
C SER A 140 -14.74 -5.87 -4.34
N LYS A 141 -15.90 -6.52 -4.19
CA LYS A 141 -17.10 -6.24 -4.98
C LYS A 141 -16.83 -6.20 -6.49
N LEU A 142 -15.85 -6.98 -6.96
CA LEU A 142 -15.49 -7.03 -8.38
C LEU A 142 -16.72 -7.38 -9.21
N HIS A 143 -16.94 -6.61 -10.28
CA HIS A 143 -18.09 -6.82 -11.17
C HIS A 143 -17.97 -8.08 -12.02
N GLN A 144 -16.73 -8.48 -12.34
CA GLN A 144 -16.40 -9.67 -13.13
C GLN A 144 -15.82 -10.74 -12.21
N ASP A 145 -15.96 -12.01 -12.59
CA ASP A 145 -15.32 -13.11 -11.87
C ASP A 145 -13.79 -12.96 -11.98
N PRO A 146 -13.08 -12.74 -10.86
CA PRO A 146 -11.62 -12.61 -10.90
C PRO A 146 -10.91 -13.87 -11.41
N MET A 147 -11.52 -15.06 -11.28
CA MET A 147 -10.89 -16.31 -11.69
C MET A 147 -10.64 -16.36 -13.20
N GLU A 148 -11.53 -15.79 -14.02
CA GLU A 148 -11.31 -15.72 -15.49
C GLU A 148 -10.02 -14.97 -15.86
N THR A 149 -9.66 -13.96 -15.07
CA THR A 149 -8.42 -13.21 -15.25
C THR A 149 -7.24 -13.99 -14.66
N LEU A 150 -7.37 -14.48 -13.43
CA LEU A 150 -6.27 -15.10 -12.69
C LEU A 150 -5.82 -16.45 -13.29
N GLU A 151 -6.73 -17.23 -13.88
CA GLU A 151 -6.40 -18.51 -14.51
C GLU A 151 -5.42 -18.37 -15.68
N ARG A 152 -5.54 -17.29 -16.46
CA ARG A 152 -4.66 -17.00 -17.61
C ARG A 152 -3.25 -16.59 -17.18
N GLY A 153 -3.06 -16.16 -15.92
CA GLY A 153 -1.76 -15.73 -15.38
C GLY A 153 -0.86 -16.86 -14.87
N CYS A 154 -1.39 -18.08 -14.70
CA CYS A 154 -0.62 -19.22 -14.17
C CYS A 154 0.13 -20.04 -15.24
N GLN A 155 0.08 -19.64 -16.51
CA GLN A 155 0.56 -20.43 -17.66
C GLN A 155 1.92 -19.99 -18.22
N THR A 156 2.68 -19.14 -17.53
CA THR A 156 4.01 -18.66 -17.97
C THR A 156 5.13 -19.15 -17.09
#